data_AF-A0A2V2UTU7-F1
#
_entry.id   AF-A0A2V2UTU7-F1
#
_cell.length_a   1.000
_cell.length_b   1.000
_cell.length_c   1.000
_cell.angle_alpha   90.00
_cell.angle_beta   90.00
_cell.angle_gamma   90.00
#
_symmetry.space_group_name_H-M   'P 1'
#
loop_
_entity.id
_entity.type
_entity.pdbx_description
1 polymer ?
#
loop_
_entity_poly.entity_id
_entity_poly.type
_entity_poly.pdbx_seq_one_letter_code
_entity_poly.pdbx_strand_id
1 'polypeptide(L)'
;MGAFFFFFFVCVCEWGIFLWILFYFIFIFFFLKEIIRKSTLKAKKKESKRMSRRKKEEKHLTVANRVPIDGTKILFLDCDGVVSPFGGKMFAPKQMSLLRTIIAETGAKIVLSTSWRMSEFGREEVARQLATNNMPKYISCTPYFHDKSRAVEILSWIETNKERYNIVNFVALDDINLPATAPNRAFFARHAITTNAFTGLTEADAKEAIRLLDDSNNIV
;
A
#
# COMPACT_ATOMS: atom_id res chain seq x y z
N MET A 1 -74.56 -67.44 42.73
CA MET A 1 -73.62 -67.48 41.58
C MET A 1 -73.21 -66.04 41.28
N GLY A 2 -71.95 -65.67 41.53
CA GLY A 2 -71.48 -64.29 41.34
C GLY A 2 -70.15 -64.03 42.05
N ALA A 3 -69.07 -64.65 41.57
CA ALA A 3 -67.71 -64.40 42.08
C ALA A 3 -66.62 -64.71 41.02
N PHE A 4 -66.85 -64.29 39.77
CA PHE A 4 -65.87 -64.47 38.68
C PHE A 4 -65.55 -63.17 37.92
N PHE A 5 -65.95 -62.00 38.45
CA PHE A 5 -65.79 -60.72 37.75
C PHE A 5 -64.79 -59.75 38.38
N PHE A 6 -63.96 -60.20 39.34
CA PHE A 6 -63.09 -59.29 40.09
C PHE A 6 -61.59 -59.68 40.09
N PHE A 7 -61.14 -60.49 39.13
CA PHE A 7 -59.73 -60.86 39.01
C PHE A 7 -59.03 -60.42 37.72
N PHE A 8 -59.75 -59.76 36.79
CA PHE A 8 -59.15 -59.35 35.51
C PHE A 8 -58.77 -57.87 35.41
N PHE A 9 -59.05 -57.04 36.43
CA PHE A 9 -58.84 -55.59 36.34
C PHE A 9 -57.57 -55.06 37.04
N VAL A 10 -56.80 -55.90 37.74
CA VAL A 10 -55.61 -55.44 38.49
C VAL A 10 -54.29 -55.64 37.71
N CYS A 11 -54.25 -56.47 36.65
CA CYS A 11 -53.00 -56.82 35.98
C CYS A 11 -52.58 -55.88 34.82
N VAL A 12 -53.45 -54.97 34.36
CA VAL A 12 -53.17 -54.07 33.21
C VAL A 12 -52.60 -52.70 33.64
N CYS A 13 -52.72 -52.32 34.91
CA CYS A 13 -52.33 -50.98 35.39
C CYS A 13 -50.83 -50.85 35.74
N GLU A 14 -50.16 -51.93 36.15
CA GLU A 14 -48.75 -51.85 36.59
C GLU A 14 -47.74 -51.86 35.43
N TRP A 15 -48.05 -52.54 34.32
CA TRP A 15 -47.18 -52.57 33.14
C TRP A 15 -47.17 -51.25 32.37
N GLY A 16 -48.30 -50.52 32.38
CA GLY A 16 -48.41 -49.20 31.73
C GLY A 16 -47.55 -48.13 32.41
N ILE A 17 -47.49 -48.14 33.74
CA ILE A 17 -46.66 -47.20 34.52
C ILE A 17 -45.18 -47.48 34.30
N PHE A 18 -44.77 -48.76 34.29
CA PHE A 18 -43.39 -49.14 33.98
C PHE A 18 -42.96 -48.75 32.56
N LEU A 19 -43.85 -48.93 31.56
CA LEU A 19 -43.57 -48.50 30.19
C LEU A 19 -43.46 -46.97 30.08
N TRP A 20 -44.32 -46.22 30.78
CA TRP A 20 -44.28 -44.76 30.82
C TRP A 20 -43.04 -44.22 31.53
N ILE A 21 -42.63 -44.85 32.63
CA ILE A 21 -41.38 -44.52 33.33
C ILE A 21 -40.18 -44.79 32.43
N LEU A 22 -40.12 -45.95 31.78
CA LEU A 22 -39.04 -46.29 30.85
C LEU A 22 -39.00 -45.34 29.66
N PHE A 23 -40.15 -45.00 29.08
CA PHE A 23 -40.25 -44.03 27.98
C PHE A 23 -39.81 -42.62 28.44
N TYR A 24 -40.17 -42.21 29.65
CA TYR A 24 -39.74 -40.94 30.24
C TYR A 24 -38.22 -40.90 30.49
N PHE A 25 -37.62 -41.98 31.00
CA PHE A 25 -36.16 -42.09 31.16
C PHE A 25 -35.43 -42.07 29.82
N ILE A 26 -35.95 -42.77 28.81
CA ILE A 26 -35.42 -42.75 27.45
C ILE A 26 -35.50 -41.33 26.87
N PHE A 27 -36.65 -40.65 27.02
CA PHE A 27 -36.83 -39.28 26.55
C PHE A 27 -35.89 -38.30 27.25
N ILE A 28 -35.73 -38.39 28.58
CA ILE A 28 -34.77 -37.58 29.34
C ILE A 28 -33.34 -37.84 28.87
N PHE A 29 -32.96 -39.10 28.63
CA PHE A 29 -31.62 -39.44 28.16
C PHE A 29 -31.34 -38.85 26.77
N PHE A 30 -32.29 -38.94 25.83
CA PHE A 30 -32.16 -38.30 24.53
C PHE A 30 -32.14 -36.77 24.62
N PHE A 31 -32.96 -36.18 25.50
CA PHE A 31 -33.00 -34.74 25.72
C PHE A 31 -31.70 -34.21 26.34
N LEU A 32 -31.13 -34.91 27.34
CA LEU A 32 -29.83 -34.60 27.94
C LEU A 32 -28.70 -34.74 26.92
N LYS A 33 -28.69 -35.80 26.10
CA LYS A 33 -27.73 -35.96 24.98
C LYS A 33 -27.82 -34.79 24.01
N GLU A 34 -29.03 -34.33 23.67
CA GLU A 34 -29.22 -33.22 22.75
C GLU A 34 -28.77 -31.87 23.35
N ILE A 35 -28.97 -31.64 24.66
CA ILE A 35 -28.44 -30.47 25.37
C ILE A 35 -26.91 -30.47 25.35
N ILE A 36 -26.27 -31.60 25.67
CA ILE A 36 -24.81 -31.76 25.64
C ILE A 36 -24.27 -31.57 24.22
N ARG A 37 -24.97 -32.09 23.20
CA ARG A 37 -24.61 -31.90 21.80
C ARG A 37 -24.67 -30.43 21.38
N LYS A 38 -25.73 -29.70 21.78
CA LYS A 38 -25.86 -28.26 21.47
C LYS A 38 -24.81 -27.41 22.18
N SER A 39 -24.47 -27.72 23.45
CA SER A 39 -23.46 -26.98 24.22
C SER A 39 -22.06 -27.16 23.61
N THR A 40 -21.69 -28.38 23.22
CA THR A 40 -20.41 -28.68 22.56
C THR A 40 -20.27 -28.04 21.19
N LEU A 41 -21.34 -28.02 20.37
CA LEU A 41 -21.35 -27.33 19.07
C LEU A 41 -21.19 -25.81 19.24
N LYS A 42 -21.83 -25.22 20.25
CA LYS A 42 -21.71 -23.78 20.55
C LYS A 42 -20.29 -23.42 20.98
N ALA A 43 -19.64 -24.27 21.79
CA ALA A 43 -18.25 -24.11 22.19
C ALA A 43 -17.29 -24.19 20.98
N LYS A 44 -17.41 -25.23 20.14
CA LYS A 44 -16.60 -25.39 18.92
C LYS A 44 -16.73 -24.21 17.96
N LYS A 45 -17.96 -23.68 17.77
CA LYS A 45 -18.19 -22.51 16.91
C LYS A 45 -17.54 -21.23 17.47
N LYS A 46 -17.57 -21.05 18.79
CA LYS A 46 -16.92 -19.92 19.47
C LYS A 46 -15.39 -20.00 19.32
N GLU A 47 -14.82 -21.19 19.46
CA GLU A 47 -13.39 -21.43 19.33
C GLU A 47 -12.89 -21.23 17.89
N SER A 48 -13.61 -21.78 16.90
CA SER A 48 -13.31 -21.56 15.47
C SER A 48 -13.30 -20.07 15.10
N LYS A 49 -14.29 -19.29 15.59
CA LYS A 49 -14.33 -17.83 15.40
C LYS A 49 -13.16 -17.12 16.08
N ARG A 50 -12.77 -17.53 17.31
CA ARG A 50 -11.64 -16.94 18.04
C ARG A 50 -10.32 -17.22 17.32
N MET A 51 -10.14 -18.45 16.82
CA MET A 51 -8.96 -18.85 16.03
C MET A 51 -8.87 -18.08 14.71
N SER A 52 -10.00 -17.89 14.01
CA SER A 52 -10.05 -17.09 12.78
C SER A 52 -9.68 -15.62 13.03
N ARG A 53 -10.17 -15.02 14.13
CA ARG A 53 -9.82 -13.65 14.52
C ARG A 53 -8.33 -13.52 14.87
N ARG A 54 -7.79 -14.45 15.68
CA ARG A 54 -6.36 -14.50 16.00
C ARG A 54 -5.48 -14.63 14.76
N LYS A 55 -5.81 -15.53 13.82
CA LYS A 55 -5.08 -15.65 12.55
C LYS A 55 -5.14 -14.36 11.71
N LYS A 56 -6.28 -13.66 11.73
CA LYS A 56 -6.43 -12.37 11.03
C LYS A 56 -5.61 -11.27 11.71
N GLU A 57 -5.61 -11.22 13.03
CA GLU A 57 -4.82 -10.29 13.85
C GLU A 57 -3.32 -10.54 13.71
N GLU A 58 -2.86 -11.79 13.80
CA GLU A 58 -1.47 -12.21 13.54
C GLU A 58 -1.04 -11.89 12.11
N LYS A 59 -1.91 -12.13 11.11
CA LYS A 59 -1.65 -11.73 9.72
C LYS A 59 -1.56 -10.21 9.59
N HIS A 60 -2.38 -9.44 10.31
CA HIS A 60 -2.34 -7.98 10.26
C HIS A 60 -1.08 -7.43 10.96
N LEU A 61 -0.66 -8.03 12.08
CA LEU A 61 0.53 -7.65 12.84
C LEU A 61 1.82 -7.99 12.10
N THR A 62 1.86 -9.14 11.41
CA THR A 62 2.99 -9.54 10.56
C THR A 62 3.11 -8.70 9.28
N VAL A 63 2.00 -8.13 8.79
CA VAL A 63 2.03 -7.17 7.67
C VAL A 63 2.43 -5.77 8.14
N ALA A 64 1.97 -5.33 9.32
CA ALA A 64 2.28 -4.01 9.87
C ALA A 64 3.73 -3.86 10.34
N ASN A 65 4.42 -4.94 10.72
CA ASN A 65 5.81 -4.95 11.19
C ASN A 65 6.85 -5.28 10.10
N ARG A 66 6.45 -5.40 8.83
CA ARG A 66 7.44 -5.46 7.74
C ARG A 66 7.84 -4.03 7.40
N VAL A 67 9.10 -3.69 7.67
CA VAL A 67 9.82 -2.66 6.90
C VAL A 67 9.53 -2.95 5.41
N PRO A 68 9.10 -1.98 4.59
CA PRO A 68 8.88 -2.20 3.17
C PRO A 68 10.11 -2.89 2.57
N ILE A 69 9.92 -4.10 2.04
CA ILE A 69 11.00 -4.95 1.51
C ILE A 69 11.50 -4.41 0.16
N ASP A 70 10.67 -3.61 -0.54
CA ASP A 70 11.04 -2.92 -1.76
C ASP A 70 11.56 -1.52 -1.42
N GLY A 71 12.78 -1.22 -1.86
CA GLY A 71 13.37 0.10 -1.67
C GLY A 71 12.61 1.21 -2.40
N THR A 72 12.83 2.44 -1.95
CA THR A 72 12.15 3.62 -2.53
C THR A 72 12.90 4.14 -3.74
N LYS A 73 12.15 4.35 -4.82
CA LYS A 73 12.61 5.03 -6.04
C LYS A 73 12.26 6.52 -5.95
N ILE A 74 13.20 7.39 -6.33
CA ILE A 74 13.03 8.84 -6.24
C ILE A 74 13.01 9.48 -7.63
N LEU A 75 12.06 10.37 -7.86
CA LEU A 75 12.05 11.26 -9.03
C LEU A 75 12.35 12.68 -8.58
N PHE A 76 13.49 13.23 -8.98
CA PHE A 76 13.82 14.63 -8.80
C PHE A 76 13.20 15.43 -9.95
N LEU A 77 12.33 16.38 -9.61
CA LEU A 77 11.54 17.12 -10.59
C LEU A 77 12.00 18.58 -10.67
N ASP A 78 12.45 19.00 -11.86
CA ASP A 78 12.33 20.40 -12.27
C ASP A 78 10.95 20.69 -12.87
N CYS A 79 10.51 21.95 -12.81
CA CYS A 79 9.23 22.39 -13.35
C CYS A 79 9.38 23.06 -14.71
N ASP A 80 10.17 24.12 -14.74
CA ASP A 80 10.46 24.92 -15.92
C ASP A 80 11.27 24.09 -16.93
N GLY A 81 10.89 24.12 -18.21
CA GLY A 81 11.54 23.31 -19.24
C GLY A 81 11.27 21.80 -19.17
N VAL A 82 10.51 21.33 -18.17
CA VAL A 82 10.12 19.91 -17.99
C VAL A 82 8.60 19.74 -18.08
N VAL A 83 7.86 20.14 -17.05
CA VAL A 83 6.37 20.13 -17.06
C VAL A 83 5.76 21.46 -17.48
N SER A 84 6.57 22.51 -17.53
CA SER A 84 6.25 23.85 -18.01
C SER A 84 7.19 24.22 -19.16
N PRO A 85 6.92 23.78 -20.41
CA PRO A 85 7.77 24.11 -21.55
C PRO A 85 7.85 25.63 -21.79
N PHE A 86 9.01 26.12 -22.21
CA PHE A 86 9.23 27.55 -22.46
C PHE A 86 8.38 28.03 -23.64
N GLY A 87 7.68 29.15 -23.43
CA GLY A 87 6.69 29.66 -24.39
C GLY A 87 5.39 28.85 -24.46
N GLY A 88 5.29 27.77 -23.69
CA GLY A 88 4.11 26.93 -23.57
C GLY A 88 3.23 27.30 -22.37
N LYS A 89 2.24 26.43 -22.11
CA LYS A 89 1.41 26.53 -20.91
C LYS A 89 2.19 26.04 -19.68
N MET A 90 2.14 26.80 -18.60
CA MET A 90 2.66 26.38 -17.30
C MET A 90 1.90 25.14 -16.81
N PHE A 91 2.63 24.12 -16.35
CA PHE A 91 2.09 22.79 -16.02
C PHE A 91 1.19 22.25 -17.14
N ALA A 92 1.77 22.17 -18.34
CA ALA A 92 1.05 21.80 -19.55
C ALA A 92 0.40 20.40 -19.40
N PRO A 93 -0.88 20.21 -19.81
CA PRO A 93 -1.61 18.96 -19.58
C PRO A 93 -0.91 17.72 -20.14
N LYS A 94 -0.25 17.85 -21.29
CA LYS A 94 0.50 16.75 -21.91
C LYS A 94 1.64 16.29 -20.99
N GLN A 95 2.51 17.21 -20.59
CA GLN A 95 3.69 16.93 -19.78
C GLN A 95 3.30 16.45 -18.37
N MET A 96 2.26 17.04 -17.78
CA MET A 96 1.71 16.57 -16.50
C MET A 96 1.14 15.14 -16.60
N SER A 97 0.50 14.80 -17.73
CA SER A 97 0.05 13.44 -17.97
C SER A 97 1.20 12.46 -18.12
N LEU A 98 2.30 12.87 -18.76
CA LEU A 98 3.51 12.05 -18.89
C LEU A 98 4.19 11.83 -17.53
N LEU A 99 4.31 12.88 -16.71
CA LEU A 99 4.81 12.75 -15.34
C LEU A 99 3.93 11.78 -14.54
N ARG A 100 2.59 11.88 -14.64
CA ARG A 100 1.66 10.96 -13.98
C ARG A 100 1.91 9.52 -14.41
N THR A 101 2.15 9.26 -15.69
CA THR A 101 2.51 7.92 -16.19
C THR A 101 3.78 7.41 -15.54
N ILE A 102 4.86 8.21 -15.47
CA ILE A 102 6.11 7.78 -14.82
C ILE A 102 5.86 7.38 -13.36
N ILE A 103 5.13 8.22 -12.60
CA ILE A 103 4.86 7.96 -11.18
C ILE A 103 3.96 6.73 -10.99
N ALA A 104 2.94 6.55 -11.83
CA ALA A 104 2.02 5.41 -11.76
C ALA A 104 2.71 4.08 -12.06
N GLU A 105 3.59 4.05 -13.08
CA GLU A 105 4.30 2.84 -13.52
C GLU A 105 5.44 2.45 -12.56
N THR A 106 6.10 3.43 -11.94
CA THR A 106 7.32 3.17 -11.14
C THR A 106 7.09 3.21 -9.63
N GLY A 107 5.98 3.80 -9.19
CA GLY A 107 5.73 4.08 -7.77
C GLY A 107 6.69 5.10 -7.14
N ALA A 108 7.52 5.78 -7.95
CA ALA A 108 8.55 6.70 -7.46
C ALA A 108 7.96 7.86 -6.65
N LYS A 109 8.71 8.32 -5.65
CA LYS A 109 8.36 9.50 -4.85
C LYS A 109 9.01 10.75 -5.42
N ILE A 110 8.25 11.83 -5.50
CA ILE A 110 8.73 13.10 -6.05
C ILE A 110 9.51 13.87 -4.98
N VAL A 111 10.68 14.37 -5.35
CA VAL A 111 11.44 15.38 -4.61
C VAL A 111 11.63 16.59 -5.52
N LEU A 112 11.36 17.78 -5.01
CA LEU A 112 11.51 18.98 -5.83
C LEU A 112 12.98 19.37 -5.98
N SER A 113 13.45 19.39 -7.22
CA SER A 113 14.76 19.94 -7.62
C SER A 113 14.52 21.03 -8.66
N THR A 114 13.86 22.10 -8.21
CA THR A 114 13.39 23.20 -9.06
C THR A 114 13.57 24.54 -8.35
N SER A 115 13.70 25.64 -9.08
CA SER A 115 13.68 27.01 -8.52
C SER A 115 12.40 27.28 -7.71
N TRP A 116 11.29 26.67 -8.08
CA TRP A 116 9.98 26.82 -7.40
C TRP A 116 10.01 26.41 -5.92
N ARG A 117 10.94 25.55 -5.51
CA ARG A 117 11.08 25.11 -4.11
C ARG A 117 11.50 26.24 -3.16
N MET A 118 12.08 27.31 -3.69
CA MET A 118 12.67 28.41 -2.93
C MET A 118 11.63 29.32 -2.26
N SER A 119 10.38 29.31 -2.72
CA SER A 119 9.29 30.10 -2.14
C SER A 119 8.16 29.20 -1.66
N GLU A 120 7.41 29.66 -0.66
CA GLU A 120 6.21 28.96 -0.20
C GLU A 120 5.15 28.87 -1.30
N PHE A 121 4.89 30.00 -1.97
CA PHE A 121 3.99 30.05 -3.12
C PHE A 121 4.35 29.02 -4.20
N GLY A 122 5.63 28.93 -4.58
CA GLY A 122 6.06 27.98 -5.61
C GLY A 122 5.87 26.53 -5.18
N ARG A 123 6.15 26.20 -3.91
CA ARG A 123 5.90 24.89 -3.32
C ARG A 123 4.41 24.53 -3.31
N GLU A 124 3.56 25.48 -2.93
CA GLU A 124 2.10 25.30 -2.89
C GLU A 124 1.52 25.11 -4.30
N GLU A 125 1.98 25.89 -5.28
CA GLU A 125 1.53 25.79 -6.65
C GLU A 125 1.91 24.43 -7.26
N VAL A 126 3.17 23.98 -7.07
CA VAL A 126 3.58 22.63 -7.50
C VAL A 126 2.73 21.56 -6.82
N ALA A 127 2.50 21.65 -5.50
CA ALA A 127 1.66 20.70 -4.78
C ALA A 127 0.22 20.68 -5.32
N ARG A 128 -0.36 21.84 -5.61
CA ARG A 128 -1.69 21.98 -6.20
C ARG A 128 -1.76 21.33 -7.58
N GLN A 129 -0.76 21.55 -8.42
CA GLN A 129 -0.70 21.00 -9.77
C GLN A 129 -0.55 19.48 -9.77
N LEU A 130 0.26 18.92 -8.86
CA LEU A 130 0.32 17.47 -8.64
C LEU A 130 -1.05 16.93 -8.23
N ALA A 131 -1.73 17.56 -7.27
CA ALA A 131 -3.04 17.14 -6.80
C ALA A 131 -4.13 17.22 -7.89
N THR A 132 -4.20 18.31 -8.65
CA THR A 132 -5.15 18.47 -9.77
C THR A 132 -4.92 17.45 -10.88
N ASN A 133 -3.71 16.91 -11.00
CA ASN A 133 -3.37 15.85 -11.94
C ASN A 133 -3.37 14.44 -11.30
N ASN A 134 -4.03 14.28 -10.15
CA ASN A 134 -4.19 13.00 -9.44
C ASN A 134 -2.86 12.31 -9.08
N MET A 135 -1.82 13.08 -8.78
CA MET A 135 -0.53 12.58 -8.30
C MET A 135 -0.34 12.84 -6.80
N PRO A 136 0.42 11.99 -6.09
CA PRO A 136 0.82 12.25 -4.71
C PRO A 136 1.61 13.55 -4.59
N LYS A 137 1.50 14.21 -3.43
CA LYS A 137 2.36 15.34 -3.08
C LYS A 137 3.83 14.88 -3.00
N TYR A 138 4.75 15.75 -3.39
CA TYR A 138 6.19 15.53 -3.20
C TYR A 138 6.54 15.33 -1.72
N ILE A 139 7.59 14.57 -1.45
CA ILE A 139 7.97 14.17 -0.08
C ILE A 139 9.03 15.09 0.55
N SER A 140 9.75 15.83 -0.28
CA SER A 140 10.84 16.73 0.16
C SER A 140 11.25 17.70 -0.96
N CYS A 141 12.21 18.56 -0.65
CA CYS A 141 12.87 19.46 -1.58
C CYS A 141 14.39 19.29 -1.44
N THR A 142 15.15 19.40 -2.53
CA THR A 142 16.62 19.44 -2.44
C THR A 142 17.08 20.69 -1.69
N PRO A 143 18.22 20.66 -0.99
CA PRO A 143 18.80 21.86 -0.40
C PRO A 143 19.13 22.89 -1.49
N TYR A 144 19.42 24.12 -1.08
CA TYR A 144 19.97 25.14 -1.96
C TYR A 144 21.41 25.45 -1.56
N PHE A 145 22.31 25.41 -2.53
CA PHE A 145 23.71 25.77 -2.33
C PHE A 145 24.12 26.82 -3.36
N HIS A 146 24.43 28.03 -2.90
CA HIS A 146 24.72 29.18 -3.75
C HIS A 146 25.80 28.91 -4.82
N ASP A 147 26.87 28.19 -4.44
CA ASP A 147 28.06 27.96 -5.28
C ASP A 147 28.18 26.52 -5.77
N LYS A 148 27.08 25.76 -5.79
CA LYS A 148 27.09 24.36 -6.26
C LYS A 148 26.05 24.14 -7.33
N SER A 149 26.32 23.15 -8.18
CA SER A 149 25.36 22.72 -9.20
C SER A 149 24.17 22.01 -8.57
N ARG A 150 23.03 22.02 -9.27
CA ARG A 150 21.83 21.27 -8.88
C ARG A 150 22.10 19.76 -8.73
N ALA A 151 23.02 19.21 -9.53
CA ALA A 151 23.46 17.83 -9.37
C ALA A 151 24.08 17.56 -7.98
N VAL A 152 24.84 18.51 -7.43
CA VAL A 152 25.40 18.41 -6.06
C VAL A 152 24.28 18.51 -5.01
N GLU A 153 23.29 19.37 -5.20
CA GLU A 153 22.12 19.46 -4.31
C GLU A 153 21.35 18.14 -4.25
N ILE A 154 21.12 17.50 -5.41
CA ILE A 154 20.49 16.18 -5.52
C ILE A 154 21.30 15.12 -4.78
N LEU A 155 22.61 15.01 -5.06
CA LEU A 155 23.48 14.03 -4.41
C LEU A 155 23.55 14.24 -2.89
N SER A 156 23.61 15.49 -2.43
CA SER A 156 23.58 15.82 -1.00
C SER A 156 22.26 15.41 -0.34
N TRP A 157 21.13 15.62 -1.02
CA TRP A 157 19.84 15.17 -0.53
C TRP A 157 19.75 13.65 -0.45
N ILE A 158 20.22 12.93 -1.48
CA ILE A 158 20.25 11.46 -1.49
C ILE A 158 21.07 10.95 -0.31
N GLU A 159 22.31 11.44 -0.15
CA GLU A 159 23.20 10.98 0.92
C GLU A 159 22.60 11.18 2.31
N THR A 160 21.96 12.35 2.52
CA THR A 160 21.33 12.69 3.81
C THR A 160 20.08 11.86 4.11
N ASN A 161 19.42 11.31 3.08
CA ASN A 161 18.11 10.68 3.22
C ASN A 161 18.07 9.21 2.78
N LYS A 162 19.19 8.62 2.34
CA LYS A 162 19.26 7.25 1.81
C LYS A 162 18.73 6.21 2.78
N GLU A 163 19.08 6.31 4.06
CA GLU A 163 18.60 5.40 5.11
C GLU A 163 17.14 5.69 5.47
N ARG A 164 16.79 6.97 5.60
CA ARG A 164 15.43 7.41 5.98
C ARG A 164 14.36 6.90 5.03
N TYR A 165 14.62 6.94 3.72
CA TYR A 165 13.67 6.50 2.71
C TYR A 165 14.01 5.12 2.13
N ASN A 166 15.09 4.46 2.56
CA ASN A 166 15.59 3.23 1.95
C ASN A 166 15.75 3.41 0.42
N ILE A 167 16.48 4.44 -0.01
CA ILE A 167 16.59 4.82 -1.43
C ILE A 167 17.38 3.76 -2.20
N VAL A 168 16.79 3.20 -3.25
CA VAL A 168 17.46 2.18 -4.11
C VAL A 168 17.74 2.67 -5.52
N ASN A 169 16.96 3.62 -6.03
CA ASN A 169 17.13 4.16 -7.37
C ASN A 169 16.60 5.60 -7.44
N PHE A 170 17.08 6.36 -8.42
CA PHE A 170 16.52 7.66 -8.73
C PHE A 170 16.64 8.01 -10.22
N VAL A 171 15.81 8.98 -10.63
CA VAL A 171 15.95 9.71 -11.89
C VAL A 171 15.72 11.19 -11.65
N ALA A 172 16.51 12.06 -12.29
CA ALA A 172 16.30 13.50 -12.31
C ALA A 172 15.78 13.93 -13.68
N LEU A 173 14.66 14.65 -13.71
CA LEU A 173 14.09 15.26 -14.91
C LEU A 173 14.33 16.77 -14.85
N ASP A 174 15.13 17.27 -15.78
CA ASP A 174 15.60 18.66 -15.76
C ASP A 174 15.90 19.12 -17.19
N ASP A 175 15.75 20.40 -17.50
CA ASP A 175 16.16 20.95 -18.81
C ASP A 175 17.66 21.33 -18.83
N ILE A 176 18.29 21.41 -17.66
CA ILE A 176 19.73 21.54 -17.51
C ILE A 176 20.40 20.18 -17.71
N ASN A 177 21.56 20.17 -18.36
CA ASN A 177 22.42 19.00 -18.44
C ASN A 177 23.09 18.70 -17.09
N LEU A 178 22.34 18.08 -16.17
CA LEU A 178 22.82 17.73 -14.83
C LEU A 178 24.09 16.87 -14.87
N PRO A 179 24.21 15.81 -15.71
CA PRO A 179 25.44 15.02 -15.78
C PRO A 179 26.71 15.83 -16.11
N ALA A 180 26.60 16.86 -16.95
CA ALA A 180 27.74 17.72 -17.29
C ALA A 180 28.27 18.53 -16.09
N THR A 181 27.47 18.71 -15.03
CA THR A 181 27.82 19.49 -13.83
C THR A 181 27.92 18.62 -12.57
N ALA A 182 27.78 17.31 -12.71
CA ALA A 182 27.85 16.35 -11.63
C ALA A 182 29.32 15.96 -11.34
N PRO A 183 29.70 15.75 -10.05
CA PRO A 183 31.04 15.27 -9.70
C PRO A 183 31.44 13.95 -10.38
N ASN A 184 30.47 13.03 -10.56
CA ASN A 184 30.65 11.81 -11.34
C ASN A 184 29.66 11.79 -12.52
N ARG A 185 30.11 12.26 -13.68
CA ARG A 185 29.30 12.37 -14.90
C ARG A 185 28.74 11.03 -15.37
N ALA A 186 29.57 9.98 -15.39
CA ALA A 186 29.16 8.67 -15.91
C ALA A 186 28.07 8.02 -15.05
N PHE A 187 28.20 8.13 -13.72
CA PHE A 187 27.17 7.70 -12.79
C PHE A 187 25.88 8.51 -12.97
N PHE A 188 25.97 9.84 -12.92
CA PHE A 188 24.78 10.70 -12.97
C PHE A 188 24.05 10.62 -14.33
N ALA A 189 24.78 10.37 -15.43
CA ALA A 189 24.18 10.15 -16.76
C ALA A 189 23.24 8.93 -16.82
N ARG A 190 23.39 7.97 -15.90
CA ARG A 190 22.48 6.83 -15.77
C ARG A 190 21.26 7.12 -14.90
N HIS A 191 21.12 8.33 -14.37
CA HIS A 191 20.07 8.72 -13.44
C HIS A 191 19.50 10.10 -13.76
N ALA A 192 19.68 10.60 -14.98
CA ALA A 192 19.19 11.91 -15.37
C ALA A 192 18.72 11.91 -16.82
N ILE A 193 17.66 12.66 -17.08
CA ILE A 193 17.15 12.95 -18.41
C ILE A 193 17.15 14.45 -18.57
N THR A 194 17.86 14.91 -19.59
CA THR A 194 17.88 16.32 -19.98
C THR A 194 16.81 16.56 -21.03
N THR A 195 15.73 17.26 -20.65
CA THR A 195 14.66 17.62 -21.59
C THR A 195 15.10 18.78 -22.49
N ASN A 196 14.44 18.91 -23.65
CA ASN A 196 14.49 20.16 -24.38
C ASN A 196 13.50 21.16 -23.74
N ALA A 197 14.01 22.30 -23.28
CA ALA A 197 13.22 23.28 -22.52
C ALA A 197 11.97 23.79 -23.26
N PHE A 198 11.97 23.84 -24.59
CA PHE A 198 10.84 24.34 -25.38
C PHE A 198 9.76 23.28 -25.63
N THR A 199 10.13 22.00 -25.65
CA THR A 199 9.17 20.90 -25.80
C THR A 199 8.70 20.35 -24.45
N GLY A 200 9.51 20.50 -23.41
CA GLY A 200 9.33 19.83 -22.13
C GLY A 200 9.48 18.32 -22.23
N LEU A 201 8.94 17.64 -21.22
CA LEU A 201 8.89 16.19 -21.11
C LEU A 201 8.12 15.57 -22.28
N THR A 202 8.76 14.64 -22.98
CA THR A 202 8.17 13.92 -24.11
C THR A 202 7.82 12.47 -23.75
N GLU A 203 7.10 11.80 -24.64
CA GLU A 203 6.81 10.37 -24.53
C GLU A 203 8.08 9.52 -24.48
N ALA A 204 9.14 9.93 -25.20
CA ALA A 204 10.43 9.23 -25.20
C ALA A 204 11.12 9.40 -23.84
N ASP A 205 11.13 10.61 -23.30
CA ASP A 205 11.68 10.89 -21.98
C ASP A 205 10.95 10.12 -20.88
N ALA A 206 9.61 10.04 -20.95
CA ALA A 206 8.83 9.29 -19.98
C ALA A 206 9.14 7.79 -20.01
N LYS A 207 9.27 7.21 -21.20
CA LYS A 207 9.69 5.80 -21.36
C LYS A 207 11.09 5.58 -20.82
N GLU A 208 12.01 6.48 -21.09
CA GLU A 208 13.37 6.40 -20.59
C GLU A 208 13.42 6.56 -19.07
N ALA A 209 12.62 7.46 -18.49
CA ALA A 209 12.55 7.64 -17.04
C ALA A 209 12.09 6.36 -16.34
N ILE A 210 11.08 5.69 -16.89
CA ILE A 210 10.60 4.39 -16.40
C ILE A 210 11.71 3.34 -16.51
N ARG A 211 12.44 3.30 -17.62
CA ARG A 211 13.58 2.39 -17.83
C ARG A 211 14.72 2.64 -16.83
N LEU A 212 15.07 3.90 -16.57
CA LEU A 212 16.11 4.26 -15.60
C LEU A 212 15.72 3.96 -14.16
N LEU A 213 14.42 3.94 -13.87
CA LEU A 213 13.87 3.55 -12.58
C LEU A 213 13.64 2.03 -12.44
N ASP A 214 14.03 1.22 -13.43
CA ASP A 214 14.03 -0.25 -13.29
C ASP A 214 15.06 -0.73 -12.27
N ASP A 215 14.82 -1.89 -11.66
CA ASP A 215 15.69 -2.45 -10.62
C ASP A 215 17.09 -2.82 -11.14
N SER A 216 17.22 -3.08 -12.45
CA SER A 216 18.52 -3.30 -13.10
C SER A 216 19.43 -2.06 -13.10
N ASN A 217 18.90 -0.89 -12.76
CA ASN A 217 19.63 0.37 -12.69
C ASN A 217 19.69 0.94 -11.26
N ASN A 218 19.53 0.11 -10.23
CA ASN A 218 19.70 0.55 -8.84
C ASN A 218 21.11 1.14 -8.58
N ILE A 219 21.22 1.99 -7.54
CA ILE A 219 22.44 2.71 -7.17
C ILE A 219 23.55 1.77 -6.67
N VAL A 220 23.17 0.58 -6.17
CA VAL A 220 24.04 -0.41 -5.51
C VAL A 220 24.09 -1.70 -6.30
#